data_AF-A0A2N2X637-F1
#
_entry.id   AF-A0A2N2X637-F1
#
_cell.length_a   1.000
_cell.length_b   1.000
_cell.length_c   1.000
_cell.angle_alpha   90.00
_cell.angle_beta   90.00
_cell.angle_gamma   90.00
#
_symmetry.space_group_name_H-M   'P 1'
#
loop_
_entity.id
_entity.type
_entity.pdbx_description
1 polymer ?
#
loop_
_entity_poly.entity_id
_entity_poly.type
_entity_poly.pdbx_seq_one_letter_code
_entity_poly.pdbx_strand_id
1 'polypeptide(L)'
;MRKIVLLLCALFITFSLMSQNVGQQGDTLLNYVDINGMKQGNWKQFHENGNPRYEAYFIDDKPIGKLTRWDKTGSLIAILNYNNTGEKATAKFYHSNGKIAATGNYIGKSKDSIWSYYDEKNILYLQESYVDGEKHGIFKQFTSEGILIEQITWKQGIKNGSWKKFYVEGPLMWEANYVNGKLEGAAKSYYKNGNLQKEGKFVNDLMEGAWLRYKENGSFEKVLQYKNGVCPEVERENEEMYKELLKNKDQIEGPNNANDLEWLRNTTNQR
;
A
#
# COMPACT_ATOMS: atom_id res chain seq x y z
N MET A 1 52.73 65.34 47.46
CA MET A 1 52.10 66.54 46.90
C MET A 1 51.25 66.15 45.71
N ARG A 2 49.94 66.44 45.80
CA ARG A 2 48.95 66.54 44.70
C ARG A 2 49.52 67.43 43.56
N LYS A 3 49.32 67.21 42.25
CA LYS A 3 48.05 67.19 41.48
C LYS A 3 48.37 67.11 39.95
N ILE A 4 47.40 66.59 39.15
CA ILE A 4 46.98 67.06 37.79
C ILE A 4 47.83 66.56 36.57
N VAL A 5 47.33 66.02 35.44
CA VAL A 5 45.97 65.78 34.89
C VAL A 5 46.01 64.95 33.57
N LEU A 6 44.96 64.16 33.35
CA LEU A 6 44.26 63.68 32.12
C LEU A 6 45.04 63.40 30.81
N LEU A 7 44.88 62.19 30.25
CA LEU A 7 43.93 61.83 29.18
C LEU A 7 44.33 60.50 28.52
N LEU A 8 43.52 59.46 28.73
CA LEU A 8 43.08 58.55 27.66
C LEU A 8 41.95 57.69 28.22
N CYS A 9 40.75 58.13 27.87
CA CYS A 9 39.48 57.50 28.17
C CYS A 9 39.31 56.17 27.42
N ALA A 10 38.49 55.31 28.03
CA ALA A 10 37.63 54.31 27.39
C ALA A 10 38.32 53.11 26.69
N LEU A 11 38.34 51.99 27.41
CA LEU A 11 37.78 50.73 26.92
C LEU A 11 37.48 49.80 28.11
N PHE A 12 36.41 50.15 28.81
CA PHE A 12 35.57 49.18 29.52
C PHE A 12 34.79 48.38 28.46
N ILE A 13 34.45 47.12 28.79
CA ILE A 13 33.43 46.25 28.18
C ILE A 13 34.00 45.10 27.31
N THR A 14 33.67 43.88 27.76
CA THR A 14 33.62 42.58 27.07
C THR A 14 34.93 41.92 26.65
N PHE A 15 35.42 41.00 27.49
CA PHE A 15 35.92 39.71 27.00
C PHE A 15 34.83 38.64 27.24
N SER A 16 33.66 38.90 26.65
CA SER A 16 32.70 37.87 26.27
C SER A 16 32.66 37.88 24.76
N LEU A 17 32.60 36.68 24.16
CA LEU A 17 32.44 36.42 22.72
C LEU A 17 33.71 36.67 21.90
N MET A 18 34.46 35.59 21.65
CA MET A 18 35.12 35.28 20.37
C MET A 18 35.66 33.83 20.47
N SER A 19 34.78 32.85 20.64
CA SER A 19 34.97 31.59 19.92
C SER A 19 33.94 31.56 18.81
N GLN A 20 34.31 32.23 17.72
CA GLN A 20 33.83 32.07 16.36
C GLN A 20 32.31 31.92 16.18
N ASN A 21 31.73 32.99 15.62
CA ASN A 21 30.47 32.95 14.87
C ASN A 21 30.43 31.72 13.93
N VAL A 22 29.76 30.65 14.33
CA VAL A 22 29.18 29.67 13.39
C VAL A 22 27.70 30.05 13.30
N GLY A 23 27.41 31.01 12.42
CA GLY A 23 26.09 31.63 12.39
C GLY A 23 26.02 32.86 11.51
N GLN A 24 26.39 32.75 10.23
CA GLN A 24 25.90 33.64 9.19
C GLN A 24 25.64 32.86 7.90
N GLN A 25 24.39 32.90 7.46
CA GLN A 25 23.89 32.73 6.09
C GLN A 25 24.71 31.80 5.17
N GLY A 26 24.37 30.50 5.20
CA GLY A 26 24.87 29.51 4.23
C GLY A 26 25.93 28.59 4.81
N ASP A 27 25.58 27.78 5.81
CA ASP A 27 26.41 26.65 6.20
C ASP A 27 26.52 25.68 5.02
N THR A 28 27.66 25.80 4.35
CA THR A 28 28.09 25.12 3.12
C THR A 28 28.78 23.79 3.40
N LEU A 29 28.93 23.43 4.69
CA LEU A 29 29.53 22.17 5.10
C LEU A 29 28.63 21.02 4.67
N LEU A 30 29.16 20.20 3.78
CA LEU A 30 28.51 19.00 3.28
C LEU A 30 29.02 17.79 4.06
N ASN A 31 28.11 16.91 4.47
CA ASN A 31 28.43 15.67 5.17
C ASN A 31 29.18 15.88 6.49
N TYR A 32 28.80 16.90 7.25
CA TYR A 32 29.42 17.23 8.53
C TYR A 32 28.87 16.37 9.68
N VAL A 33 29.77 15.93 10.57
CA VAL A 33 29.47 15.24 11.83
C VAL A 33 29.98 16.04 13.02
N ASP A 34 29.21 16.08 14.10
CA ASP A 34 29.61 16.78 15.33
C ASP A 34 30.59 15.96 16.20
N ILE A 35 30.91 16.48 17.39
CA ILE A 35 31.83 15.85 18.36
C ILE A 35 31.35 14.47 18.85
N ASN A 36 30.04 14.20 18.76
CA ASN A 36 29.44 12.91 19.12
C ASN A 36 29.34 11.98 17.90
N GLY A 37 29.79 12.42 16.72
CA GLY A 37 29.71 11.68 15.47
C GLY A 37 28.34 11.73 14.81
N MET A 38 27.42 12.57 15.29
CA MET A 38 26.07 12.67 14.73
C MET A 38 26.06 13.57 13.50
N LYS A 39 25.25 13.22 12.50
CA LYS A 39 25.09 14.00 11.28
C LYS A 39 24.41 15.34 11.56
N GLN A 40 24.99 16.40 11.00
CA GLN A 40 24.45 17.76 11.07
C GLN A 40 24.46 18.40 9.68
N GLY A 41 23.49 19.29 9.42
CA GLY A 41 23.46 20.14 8.24
C GLY A 41 23.16 19.41 6.94
N ASN A 42 23.70 19.92 5.83
CA ASN A 42 23.44 19.38 4.50
C ASN A 42 24.24 18.10 4.26
N TRP A 43 23.58 17.07 3.76
CA TRP A 43 24.18 15.78 3.42
C TRP A 43 23.88 15.43 1.96
N LYS A 44 24.91 14.93 1.27
CA LYS A 44 24.81 14.38 -0.07
C LYS A 44 25.72 13.18 -0.21
N GLN A 45 25.14 12.05 -0.58
CA GLN A 45 25.87 10.84 -0.91
C GLN A 45 25.78 10.59 -2.41
N PHE A 46 26.80 9.95 -2.97
CA PHE A 46 26.87 9.58 -4.37
C PHE A 46 26.95 8.06 -4.53
N HIS A 47 26.51 7.56 -5.68
CA HIS A 47 26.78 6.20 -6.14
C HIS A 47 28.23 6.09 -6.62
N GLU A 48 28.68 4.86 -6.84
CA GLU A 48 30.04 4.55 -7.34
C GLU A 48 30.37 5.25 -8.67
N ASN A 49 29.36 5.50 -9.50
CA ASN A 49 29.48 6.19 -10.78
C ASN A 49 29.42 7.72 -10.68
N GLY A 50 29.41 8.27 -9.46
CA GLY A 50 29.38 9.72 -9.22
C GLY A 50 27.98 10.36 -9.28
N ASN A 51 26.93 9.62 -9.65
CA ASN A 51 25.57 10.16 -9.62
C ASN A 51 25.09 10.35 -8.17
N PRO A 52 24.31 11.41 -7.86
CA PRO A 52 23.71 11.57 -6.53
C PRO A 52 22.90 10.35 -6.13
N ARG A 53 23.08 9.87 -4.89
CA ARG A 53 22.32 8.77 -4.31
C ARG A 53 21.23 9.27 -3.38
N TYR A 54 21.56 10.24 -2.54
CA TYR A 54 20.57 10.99 -1.77
C TYR A 54 21.09 12.38 -1.40
N GLU A 55 20.16 13.29 -1.12
CA GLU A 55 20.40 14.56 -0.44
C GLU A 55 19.40 14.73 0.71
N ALA A 56 19.81 15.34 1.81
CA ALA A 56 18.93 15.67 2.94
C ALA A 56 19.58 16.70 3.87
N TYR A 57 18.78 17.28 4.77
CA TYR A 57 19.28 18.05 5.90
C TYR A 57 19.12 17.23 7.18
N PHE A 58 20.13 17.20 8.04
CA PHE A 58 20.12 16.45 9.31
C PHE A 58 20.32 17.36 10.52
N ILE A 59 19.65 17.00 11.61
CA ILE A 59 19.92 17.50 12.96
C ILE A 59 20.01 16.27 13.87
N ASP A 60 21.16 16.07 14.53
CA ASP A 60 21.40 14.94 15.44
C ASP A 60 21.00 13.58 14.83
N ASP A 61 21.50 13.27 13.63
CA ASP A 61 21.15 12.06 12.84
C ASP A 61 19.70 11.96 12.34
N LYS A 62 18.83 12.92 12.67
CA LYS A 62 17.44 12.94 12.22
C LYS A 62 17.28 13.77 10.95
N PRO A 63 16.72 13.20 9.87
CA PRO A 63 16.45 13.96 8.66
C PRO A 63 15.31 14.96 8.90
N ILE A 64 15.50 16.21 8.48
CA ILE A 64 14.51 17.28 8.59
C ILE A 64 14.15 17.79 7.20
N GLY A 65 12.86 18.05 6.98
CA GLY A 65 12.37 18.53 5.70
C GLY A 65 12.55 17.50 4.59
N LYS A 66 13.01 17.95 3.42
CA LYS A 66 13.04 17.12 2.22
C LYS A 66 14.30 16.25 2.16
N LEU A 67 14.10 14.95 2.04
CA LEU A 67 15.10 13.97 1.62
C LEU A 67 14.77 13.50 0.20
N THR A 68 15.72 13.63 -0.72
CA THR A 68 15.59 13.17 -2.11
C THR A 68 16.50 11.97 -2.35
N ARG A 69 16.06 10.97 -3.12
CA ARG A 69 16.87 9.80 -3.52
C ARG A 69 16.80 9.58 -5.02
N TRP A 70 17.93 9.17 -5.59
CA TRP A 70 18.04 8.77 -6.98
C TRP A 70 18.68 7.39 -7.11
N ASP A 71 18.37 6.69 -8.19
CA ASP A 71 19.04 5.44 -8.55
C ASP A 71 20.42 5.68 -9.20
N LYS A 72 21.08 4.60 -9.64
CA LYS A 72 22.39 4.69 -10.28
C LYS A 72 22.35 5.41 -11.64
N THR A 73 21.21 5.46 -12.34
CA THR A 73 21.12 6.17 -13.63
C THR A 73 20.86 7.67 -13.46
N GLY A 74 20.55 8.11 -12.24
CA GLY A 74 20.22 9.49 -11.92
C GLY A 74 18.72 9.78 -11.93
N SER A 75 17.89 8.74 -12.10
CA SER A 75 16.43 8.88 -12.03
C SER A 75 15.97 9.06 -10.59
N LEU A 76 15.02 9.98 -10.38
CA LEU A 76 14.40 10.21 -9.07
C LEU A 76 13.59 8.98 -8.67
N ILE A 77 13.84 8.42 -7.48
CA ILE A 77 13.14 7.23 -6.98
C ILE A 77 12.35 7.48 -5.70
N ALA A 78 12.71 8.50 -4.91
CA ALA A 78 11.95 8.83 -3.70
C ALA A 78 12.12 10.29 -3.28
N ILE A 79 11.03 10.84 -2.72
CA ILE A 79 11.03 12.06 -1.91
C ILE A 79 10.34 11.74 -0.59
N LEU A 80 11.02 12.00 0.52
CA LEU A 80 10.46 11.93 1.86
C LEU A 80 10.47 13.34 2.45
N ASN A 81 9.33 13.83 2.92
CA ASN A 81 9.24 15.12 3.62
C ASN A 81 9.02 14.86 5.10
N TYR A 82 10.10 15.00 5.87
CA TYR A 82 10.13 14.87 7.32
C TYR A 82 9.64 16.15 8.00
N ASN A 83 8.96 15.99 9.13
CA ASN A 83 8.61 17.10 10.01
C ASN A 83 9.85 17.64 10.75
N ASN A 84 9.66 18.71 11.53
CA ASN A 84 10.74 19.38 12.26
C ASN A 84 11.38 18.53 13.38
N THR A 85 10.83 17.36 13.68
CA THR A 85 11.39 16.41 14.65
C THR A 85 12.15 15.25 13.99
N GLY A 86 11.97 15.04 12.68
CA GLY A 86 12.46 13.88 11.95
C GLY A 86 11.69 12.57 12.21
N GLU A 87 10.71 12.58 13.12
CA GLU A 87 9.95 11.39 13.51
C GLU A 87 8.81 11.04 12.57
N LYS A 88 8.32 11.97 11.76
CA LYS A 88 7.22 11.70 10.82
C LYS A 88 7.58 12.15 9.44
N ALA A 89 7.23 11.34 8.43
CA ALA A 89 7.45 11.70 7.04
C ALA A 89 6.26 11.36 6.15
N THR A 90 5.98 12.23 5.19
CA THR A 90 5.21 11.86 3.99
C THR A 90 6.18 11.34 2.94
N ALA A 91 5.86 10.24 2.28
CA ALA A 91 6.72 9.61 1.28
C ALA A 91 6.04 9.58 -0.09
N LYS A 92 6.83 9.83 -1.13
CA LYS A 92 6.50 9.60 -2.54
C LYS A 92 7.61 8.78 -3.15
N PHE A 93 7.26 7.66 -3.77
CA PHE A 93 8.15 6.84 -4.58
C PHE A 93 7.79 6.98 -6.04
N TYR A 94 8.76 6.78 -6.91
CA TYR A 94 8.61 7.01 -8.34
C TYR A 94 9.04 5.77 -9.13
N HIS A 95 8.32 5.50 -10.20
CA HIS A 95 8.72 4.55 -11.24
C HIS A 95 9.88 5.13 -12.05
N SER A 96 10.56 4.28 -12.82
CA SER A 96 11.65 4.70 -13.73
C SER A 96 11.22 5.75 -14.76
N ASN A 97 9.93 5.76 -15.13
CA ASN A 97 9.34 6.75 -16.03
C ASN A 97 8.96 8.09 -15.35
N GLY A 98 9.28 8.25 -14.06
CA GLY A 98 9.04 9.47 -13.28
C GLY A 98 7.62 9.63 -12.73
N LYS A 99 6.69 8.71 -13.02
CA LYS A 99 5.36 8.70 -12.40
C LYS A 99 5.42 8.16 -10.97
N ILE A 100 4.41 8.51 -10.17
CA ILE A 100 4.33 8.05 -8.78
C ILE A 100 4.11 6.53 -8.77
N ALA A 101 4.90 5.83 -7.97
CA ALA A 101 4.78 4.39 -7.71
C ALA A 101 4.06 4.11 -6.40
N ALA A 102 4.31 4.93 -5.37
CA ALA A 102 3.63 4.81 -4.09
C ALA A 102 3.62 6.12 -3.32
N THR A 103 2.60 6.31 -2.50
CA THR A 103 2.52 7.37 -1.50
C THR A 103 2.10 6.81 -0.16
N GLY A 104 2.54 7.43 0.92
CA GLY A 104 2.15 7.02 2.26
C GLY A 104 2.88 7.80 3.34
N ASN A 105 2.66 7.43 4.59
CA ASN A 105 3.28 8.07 5.74
C ASN A 105 4.19 7.10 6.49
N TYR A 106 5.18 7.66 7.17
CA TYR A 106 6.02 6.99 8.13
C TYR A 106 5.94 7.67 9.49
N ILE A 107 5.96 6.87 10.54
CA ILE A 107 6.35 7.27 11.91
C ILE A 107 7.63 6.50 12.24
N GLY A 108 8.73 7.23 12.45
CA GLY A 108 10.08 6.68 12.48
C GLY A 108 10.39 5.94 11.19
N LYS A 109 10.65 4.63 11.30
CA LYS A 109 10.89 3.73 10.16
C LYS A 109 9.65 2.88 9.79
N SER A 110 8.56 3.00 10.56
CA SER A 110 7.35 2.20 10.42
C SER A 110 6.34 2.88 9.49
N LYS A 111 5.75 2.12 8.57
CA LYS A 111 4.62 2.61 7.75
C LYS A 111 3.45 2.97 8.66
N ASP A 112 2.75 4.05 8.31
CA ASP A 112 1.58 4.49 9.07
C ASP A 112 0.48 5.03 8.14
N SER A 113 -0.75 5.01 8.63
CA SER A 113 -1.94 5.50 7.94
C SER A 113 -2.14 4.77 6.60
N ILE A 114 -2.58 5.46 5.55
CA ILE A 114 -2.89 4.86 4.26
C ILE A 114 -1.67 4.92 3.33
N TRP A 115 -1.30 3.77 2.80
CA TRP A 115 -0.38 3.61 1.69
C TRP A 115 -1.15 3.32 0.41
N SER A 116 -0.84 4.06 -0.65
CA SER A 116 -1.45 3.92 -1.99
C SER A 116 -0.36 3.59 -3.00
N TYR A 117 -0.62 2.59 -3.86
CA TYR A 117 0.34 2.12 -4.86
C TYR A 117 -0.25 2.20 -6.26
N TYR A 118 0.56 2.67 -7.19
CA TYR A 118 0.17 3.03 -8.54
C TYR A 118 1.04 2.30 -9.54
N ASP A 119 0.49 1.95 -10.70
CA ASP A 119 1.24 1.36 -11.81
C ASP A 119 1.99 2.45 -12.62
N GLU A 120 2.70 2.03 -13.67
CA GLU A 120 3.41 2.93 -14.58
C GLU A 120 2.48 3.80 -15.45
N LYS A 121 1.17 3.57 -15.43
CA LYS A 121 0.14 4.41 -16.05
C LYS A 121 -0.49 5.37 -15.04
N ASN A 122 -0.02 5.38 -13.78
CA ASN A 122 -0.54 6.16 -12.66
C ASN A 122 -1.94 5.71 -12.20
N ILE A 123 -2.27 4.44 -12.43
CA ILE A 123 -3.52 3.81 -12.00
C ILE A 123 -3.30 3.17 -10.64
N LEU A 124 -4.14 3.55 -9.68
CA LEU A 124 -4.16 2.98 -8.33
C LEU A 124 -4.58 1.52 -8.40
N TYR A 125 -3.71 0.60 -7.98
CA TYR A 125 -4.03 -0.85 -7.97
C TYR A 125 -4.11 -1.44 -6.56
N LEU A 126 -3.62 -0.72 -5.54
CA LEU A 126 -3.57 -1.21 -4.17
C LEU A 126 -3.63 -0.07 -3.16
N GLN A 127 -4.42 -0.25 -2.10
CA GLN A 127 -4.36 0.56 -0.89
C GLN A 127 -4.25 -0.34 0.34
N GLU A 128 -3.39 0.06 1.26
CA GLU A 128 -3.16 -0.65 2.53
C GLU A 128 -3.17 0.36 3.67
N SER A 129 -3.78 0.00 4.79
CA SER A 129 -3.79 0.82 5.99
C SER A 129 -2.85 0.22 7.04
N TYR A 130 -2.10 1.07 7.73
CA TYR A 130 -1.08 0.70 8.71
C TYR A 130 -1.22 1.50 10.00
N VAL A 131 -0.85 0.87 11.12
CA VAL A 131 -0.58 1.54 12.40
C VAL A 131 0.71 0.93 12.93
N ASP A 132 1.72 1.78 13.15
CA ASP A 132 3.06 1.36 13.63
C ASP A 132 3.67 0.18 12.84
N GLY A 133 3.60 0.24 11.51
CA GLY A 133 4.18 -0.76 10.62
C GLY A 133 3.35 -2.03 10.45
N GLU A 134 2.31 -2.24 11.26
CA GLU A 134 1.40 -3.37 11.15
C GLU A 134 0.15 -3.01 10.33
N LYS A 135 -0.34 -3.95 9.52
CA LYS A 135 -1.59 -3.75 8.76
C LYS A 135 -2.76 -3.56 9.72
N HIS A 136 -3.48 -2.47 9.56
CA HIS A 136 -4.60 -2.09 10.42
C HIS A 136 -5.57 -1.20 9.65
N GLY A 137 -6.86 -1.57 9.61
CA GLY A 137 -7.89 -0.87 8.87
C GLY A 137 -8.18 -1.52 7.51
N ILE A 138 -8.56 -0.71 6.53
CA ILE A 138 -9.07 -1.22 5.26
C ILE A 138 -7.93 -1.44 4.25
N PHE A 139 -7.92 -2.62 3.66
CA PHE A 139 -7.18 -2.99 2.47
C PHE A 139 -8.11 -2.92 1.26
N LYS A 140 -7.63 -2.40 0.13
CA LYS A 140 -8.36 -2.37 -1.14
C LYS A 140 -7.46 -2.78 -2.30
N GLN A 141 -8.01 -3.59 -3.21
CA GLN A 141 -7.36 -3.97 -4.45
C GLN A 141 -8.20 -3.53 -5.65
N PHE A 142 -7.54 -3.06 -6.70
CA PHE A 142 -8.18 -2.55 -7.91
C PHE A 142 -7.61 -3.25 -9.16
N THR A 143 -8.35 -3.22 -10.26
CA THR A 143 -7.89 -3.69 -11.57
C THR A 143 -6.85 -2.75 -12.21
N SER A 144 -6.30 -3.14 -13.36
CA SER A 144 -5.46 -2.28 -14.21
C SER A 144 -6.18 -1.06 -14.78
N GLU A 145 -7.50 -0.99 -14.65
CA GLU A 145 -8.35 0.15 -15.03
C GLU A 145 -8.77 0.97 -13.80
N GLY A 146 -8.32 0.61 -12.60
CA GLY A 146 -8.62 1.31 -11.35
C GLY A 146 -9.97 0.95 -10.73
N ILE A 147 -10.56 -0.19 -11.11
CA ILE A 147 -11.86 -0.63 -10.59
C ILE A 147 -11.68 -1.47 -9.34
N LEU A 148 -12.37 -1.14 -8.25
CA LEU A 148 -12.29 -1.87 -6.98
C LEU A 148 -12.82 -3.31 -7.15
N ILE A 149 -12.00 -4.30 -6.79
CA ILE A 149 -12.36 -5.74 -6.89
C ILE A 149 -12.34 -6.47 -5.56
N GLU A 150 -11.63 -5.94 -4.56
CA GLU A 150 -11.59 -6.56 -3.23
C GLU A 150 -11.40 -5.50 -2.13
N GLN A 151 -12.08 -5.73 -1.01
CA GLN A 151 -11.90 -4.99 0.23
C GLN A 151 -11.81 -5.95 1.41
N ILE A 152 -10.78 -5.78 2.27
CA ILE A 152 -10.56 -6.61 3.47
C ILE A 152 -10.30 -5.69 4.67
N THR A 153 -10.86 -6.03 5.83
CA THR A 153 -10.52 -5.40 7.09
C THR A 153 -9.38 -6.13 7.79
N TRP A 154 -8.34 -5.40 8.18
CA TRP A 154 -7.20 -5.87 8.95
C TRP A 154 -7.23 -5.26 10.34
N LYS A 155 -6.76 -6.02 11.34
CA LYS A 155 -6.55 -5.55 12.70
C LYS A 155 -5.28 -6.20 13.23
N GLN A 156 -4.26 -5.40 13.57
CA GLN A 156 -3.01 -5.90 14.16
C GLN A 156 -2.36 -7.01 13.31
N GLY A 157 -2.21 -6.74 12.01
CA GLY A 157 -1.54 -7.66 11.10
C GLY A 157 -2.34 -8.90 10.69
N ILE A 158 -3.57 -9.10 11.18
CA ILE A 158 -4.44 -10.22 10.82
C ILE A 158 -5.74 -9.75 10.16
N LYS A 159 -6.26 -10.52 9.20
CA LYS A 159 -7.59 -10.26 8.62
C LYS A 159 -8.65 -10.45 9.71
N ASN A 160 -9.44 -9.42 9.97
CA ASN A 160 -10.46 -9.44 11.02
C ASN A 160 -11.51 -8.36 10.73
N GLY A 161 -12.75 -8.78 10.49
CA GLY A 161 -13.87 -7.94 10.07
C GLY A 161 -14.32 -8.21 8.64
N SER A 162 -14.97 -7.22 8.02
CA SER A 162 -15.64 -7.39 6.73
C SER A 162 -14.67 -7.71 5.59
N TRP A 163 -15.10 -8.66 4.74
CA TRP A 163 -14.54 -8.95 3.43
C TRP A 163 -15.61 -8.76 2.37
N LYS A 164 -15.23 -8.09 1.27
CA LYS A 164 -16.07 -7.89 0.10
C LYS A 164 -15.26 -8.14 -1.17
N LYS A 165 -15.84 -8.88 -2.12
CA LYS A 165 -15.33 -9.03 -3.49
C LYS A 165 -16.35 -8.44 -4.45
N PHE A 166 -15.88 -7.77 -5.50
CA PHE A 166 -16.72 -7.09 -6.48
C PHE A 166 -16.48 -7.66 -7.88
N TYR A 167 -17.49 -7.56 -8.74
CA TYR A 167 -17.32 -7.76 -10.17
C TYR A 167 -16.48 -6.61 -10.77
N VAL A 168 -15.78 -6.86 -11.89
CA VAL A 168 -15.04 -5.81 -12.63
C VAL A 168 -15.96 -4.68 -13.11
N GLU A 169 -17.26 -4.92 -13.24
CA GLU A 169 -18.24 -3.88 -13.59
C GLU A 169 -18.71 -3.05 -12.37
N GLY A 170 -18.25 -3.39 -11.16
CA GLY A 170 -18.54 -2.66 -9.91
C GLY A 170 -19.54 -3.30 -8.91
N PRO A 171 -20.53 -4.12 -9.31
CA PRO A 171 -21.46 -4.73 -8.35
C PRO A 171 -20.79 -5.64 -7.33
N LEU A 172 -21.37 -5.73 -6.13
CA LEU A 172 -20.93 -6.66 -5.08
C LEU A 172 -21.09 -8.10 -5.58
N MET A 173 -20.04 -8.92 -5.45
CA MET A 173 -20.04 -10.33 -5.83
C MET A 173 -20.12 -11.22 -4.59
N TRP A 174 -19.37 -10.88 -3.54
CA TRP A 174 -19.34 -11.62 -2.27
C TRP A 174 -19.24 -10.66 -1.11
N GLU A 175 -19.90 -11.02 -0.01
CA GLU A 175 -19.62 -10.47 1.32
C GLU A 175 -19.56 -11.58 2.37
N ALA A 176 -18.58 -11.49 3.26
CA ALA A 176 -18.45 -12.32 4.45
C ALA A 176 -17.60 -11.59 5.51
N ASN A 177 -17.21 -12.30 6.57
CA ASN A 177 -16.34 -11.75 7.59
C ASN A 177 -15.16 -12.68 7.85
N TYR A 178 -13.99 -12.08 8.10
CA TYR A 178 -12.85 -12.76 8.70
C TYR A 178 -12.91 -12.66 10.22
N VAL A 179 -12.59 -13.74 10.91
CA VAL A 179 -12.31 -13.79 12.35
C VAL A 179 -10.96 -14.49 12.51
N ASN A 180 -9.99 -13.78 13.10
CA ASN A 180 -8.63 -14.30 13.34
C ASN A 180 -7.97 -14.92 12.11
N GLY A 181 -8.09 -14.24 10.97
CA GLY A 181 -7.46 -14.66 9.71
C GLY A 181 -8.28 -15.62 8.86
N LYS A 182 -9.41 -16.14 9.35
CA LYS A 182 -10.25 -17.11 8.62
C LYS A 182 -11.66 -16.59 8.35
N LEU A 183 -12.28 -16.94 7.23
CA LEU A 183 -13.69 -16.67 6.99
C LEU A 183 -14.55 -17.43 8.00
N GLU A 184 -15.46 -16.72 8.64
CA GLU A 184 -16.28 -17.25 9.73
C GLU A 184 -17.64 -16.55 9.76
N GLY A 185 -18.70 -17.32 10.00
CA GLY A 185 -20.06 -16.82 10.11
C GLY A 185 -20.75 -16.58 8.77
N ALA A 186 -21.76 -15.70 8.78
CA ALA A 186 -22.65 -15.51 7.63
C ALA A 186 -21.91 -14.97 6.39
N ALA A 187 -22.31 -15.48 5.23
CA ALA A 187 -21.79 -15.06 3.94
C ALA A 187 -22.89 -15.03 2.88
N LYS A 188 -22.72 -14.13 1.90
CA LYS A 188 -23.61 -13.96 0.76
C LYS A 188 -22.81 -13.77 -0.52
N SER A 189 -23.35 -14.29 -1.62
CA SER A 189 -22.91 -13.98 -2.97
C SER A 189 -24.07 -13.46 -3.80
N TYR A 190 -23.76 -12.67 -4.83
CA TYR A 190 -24.75 -11.99 -5.66
C TYR A 190 -24.45 -12.22 -7.13
N TYR A 191 -25.49 -12.19 -7.96
CA TYR A 191 -25.38 -12.11 -9.41
C TYR A 191 -24.96 -10.70 -9.85
N LYS A 192 -24.52 -10.55 -11.11
CA LYS A 192 -24.15 -9.24 -11.68
C LYS A 192 -25.30 -8.22 -11.62
N ASN A 193 -26.55 -8.67 -11.71
CA ASN A 193 -27.73 -7.83 -11.58
C ASN A 193 -28.04 -7.39 -10.13
N GLY A 194 -27.23 -7.81 -9.14
CA GLY A 194 -27.37 -7.49 -7.72
C GLY A 194 -28.31 -8.41 -6.95
N ASN A 195 -28.99 -9.37 -7.60
CA ASN A 195 -29.84 -10.32 -6.91
C ASN A 195 -28.99 -11.32 -6.11
N LEU A 196 -29.50 -11.71 -4.93
CA LEU A 196 -28.86 -12.72 -4.10
C LEU A 196 -28.72 -14.02 -4.91
N GLN A 197 -27.51 -14.57 -4.92
CA GLN A 197 -27.20 -15.82 -5.61
C GLN A 197 -27.13 -16.97 -4.60
N LYS A 198 -26.35 -16.79 -3.53
CA LYS A 198 -26.23 -17.77 -2.45
C LYS A 198 -26.10 -17.08 -1.11
N GLU A 199 -26.60 -17.71 -0.06
CA GLU A 199 -26.29 -17.34 1.32
C GLU A 199 -26.12 -18.56 2.20
N GLY A 200 -25.27 -18.43 3.23
CA GLY A 200 -24.95 -19.51 4.15
C GLY A 200 -23.91 -19.05 5.16
N LYS A 201 -23.03 -19.96 5.58
CA LYS A 201 -21.96 -19.62 6.50
C LYS A 201 -20.63 -20.31 6.14
N PHE A 202 -19.55 -19.64 6.51
CA PHE A 202 -18.22 -20.22 6.58
C PHE A 202 -17.91 -20.64 8.02
N VAL A 203 -17.14 -21.72 8.15
CA VAL A 203 -16.48 -22.16 9.39
C VAL A 203 -15.05 -22.50 9.02
N ASN A 204 -14.07 -21.81 9.59
CA ASN A 204 -12.64 -21.99 9.27
C ASN A 204 -12.35 -21.99 7.75
N ASP A 205 -12.76 -20.95 7.03
CA ASP A 205 -12.57 -20.79 5.57
C ASP A 205 -13.41 -21.72 4.68
N LEU A 206 -14.17 -22.66 5.28
CA LEU A 206 -14.93 -23.67 4.54
C LEU A 206 -16.42 -23.38 4.60
N MET A 207 -17.11 -23.50 3.46
CA MET A 207 -18.58 -23.47 3.44
C MET A 207 -19.13 -24.59 4.33
N GLU A 208 -20.07 -24.28 5.22
CA GLU A 208 -20.56 -25.23 6.21
C GLU A 208 -22.08 -25.16 6.39
N GLY A 209 -22.73 -26.31 6.44
CA GLY A 209 -24.17 -26.45 6.65
C GLY A 209 -25.01 -26.09 5.42
N ALA A 210 -26.23 -25.63 5.67
CA ALA A 210 -27.18 -25.28 4.62
C ALA A 210 -26.80 -23.96 3.95
N TRP A 211 -26.67 -24.00 2.63
CA TRP A 211 -26.53 -22.84 1.76
C TRP A 211 -27.76 -22.71 0.88
N LEU A 212 -28.47 -21.59 0.98
CA LEU A 212 -29.64 -21.30 0.14
C LEU A 212 -29.13 -20.76 -1.18
N ARG A 213 -29.60 -21.34 -2.29
CA ARG A 213 -29.31 -20.90 -3.65
C ARG A 213 -30.57 -20.33 -4.28
N TYR A 214 -30.40 -19.24 -5.01
CA TYR A 214 -31.44 -18.52 -5.71
C TYR A 214 -31.09 -18.41 -7.19
N LYS A 215 -32.10 -18.25 -8.04
CA LYS A 215 -31.93 -17.99 -9.48
C LYS A 215 -31.66 -16.51 -9.71
N GLU A 216 -31.18 -16.17 -10.91
CA GLU A 216 -30.86 -14.78 -11.28
C GLU A 216 -32.08 -13.83 -11.24
N ASN A 217 -33.29 -14.36 -11.37
CA ASN A 217 -34.54 -13.60 -11.19
C ASN A 217 -34.96 -13.40 -9.72
N GLY A 218 -34.14 -13.86 -8.76
CA GLY A 218 -34.37 -13.74 -7.32
C GLY A 218 -35.24 -14.85 -6.71
N SER A 219 -35.80 -15.76 -7.50
CA SER A 219 -36.60 -16.88 -6.97
C SER A 219 -35.71 -17.93 -6.28
N PHE A 220 -36.19 -18.50 -5.19
CA PHE A 220 -35.52 -19.60 -4.50
C PHE A 220 -35.33 -20.80 -5.45
N GLU A 221 -34.12 -21.35 -5.48
CA GLU A 221 -33.78 -22.49 -6.31
C GLU A 221 -33.76 -23.77 -5.47
N LYS A 222 -32.86 -23.85 -4.47
CA LYS A 222 -32.65 -25.05 -3.65
C LYS A 222 -31.76 -24.78 -2.44
N VAL A 223 -31.70 -25.75 -1.53
CA VAL A 223 -30.73 -25.81 -0.43
C VAL A 223 -29.60 -26.76 -0.80
N LEU A 224 -28.36 -26.26 -0.73
CA LEU A 224 -27.15 -27.06 -0.88
C LEU A 224 -26.57 -27.36 0.51
N GLN A 225 -26.26 -28.63 0.78
CA GLN A 225 -25.66 -29.02 2.06
C GLN A 225 -24.15 -29.15 1.91
N TYR A 226 -23.42 -28.29 2.61
CA TYR A 226 -21.96 -28.32 2.66
C TYR A 226 -21.47 -28.92 3.98
N LYS A 227 -20.40 -29.70 3.88
CA LYS A 227 -19.62 -30.16 5.03
C LYS A 227 -18.15 -30.02 4.71
N ASN A 228 -17.40 -29.25 5.50
CA ASN A 228 -15.99 -28.97 5.25
C ASN A 228 -15.73 -28.46 3.82
N GLY A 229 -16.59 -27.58 3.31
CA GLY A 229 -16.45 -26.99 1.97
C GLY A 229 -16.90 -27.87 0.82
N VAL A 230 -17.32 -29.11 1.08
CA VAL A 230 -17.76 -30.06 0.05
C VAL A 230 -19.28 -30.16 0.03
N CYS A 231 -19.87 -30.07 -1.16
CA CYS A 231 -21.28 -30.36 -1.40
C CYS A 231 -21.41 -31.44 -2.49
N PRO A 232 -21.80 -32.69 -2.13
CA PRO A 232 -21.87 -33.80 -3.08
C PRO A 232 -22.79 -33.56 -4.27
N GLU A 233 -23.82 -32.73 -4.10
CA GLU A 233 -24.72 -32.36 -5.19
C GLU A 233 -23.99 -31.49 -6.22
N VAL A 234 -23.22 -30.49 -5.78
CA VAL A 234 -22.42 -29.63 -6.67
C VAL A 234 -21.30 -30.43 -7.35
N GLU A 235 -20.66 -31.37 -6.63
CA GLU A 235 -19.66 -32.25 -7.23
C GLU A 235 -20.25 -33.08 -8.37
N ARG A 236 -21.42 -33.68 -8.17
CA ARG A 236 -22.12 -34.46 -9.20
C ARG A 236 -22.49 -33.61 -10.41
N GLU A 237 -23.05 -32.41 -10.19
CA GLU A 237 -23.37 -31.46 -11.26
C GLU A 237 -22.13 -31.10 -12.10
N ASN A 238 -21.00 -30.84 -11.42
CA ASN A 238 -19.74 -30.51 -12.11
C ASN A 238 -19.21 -31.69 -12.93
N GLU A 239 -19.30 -32.93 -12.40
CA GLU A 239 -18.89 -34.13 -13.13
C GLU A 239 -19.76 -34.39 -14.37
N GLU A 240 -21.07 -34.20 -14.26
CA GLU A 240 -22.01 -34.35 -15.38
C GLU A 240 -21.73 -33.30 -16.47
N MET A 241 -21.55 -32.04 -16.09
CA MET A 241 -21.15 -30.96 -17.00
C MET A 241 -19.82 -31.28 -17.69
N TYR A 242 -18.82 -31.77 -16.95
CA TYR A 242 -17.52 -32.13 -17.53
C TYR A 242 -17.64 -33.29 -18.54
N LYS A 243 -18.43 -34.32 -18.23
CA LYS A 243 -18.71 -35.42 -19.17
C LYS A 243 -19.40 -34.94 -20.44
N GLU A 244 -20.34 -34.00 -20.31
CA GLU A 244 -21.02 -33.41 -21.46
C GLU A 244 -20.06 -32.58 -22.34
N LEU A 245 -19.22 -31.74 -21.73
CA LEU A 245 -18.17 -31.01 -22.43
C LEU A 245 -17.21 -31.95 -23.18
N LEU A 246 -16.80 -33.05 -22.56
CA LEU A 246 -15.95 -34.05 -23.21
C LEU A 246 -16.63 -34.77 -24.37
N LYS A 247 -17.94 -35.04 -24.27
CA LYS A 247 -18.72 -35.67 -25.35
C LYS A 247 -18.83 -34.74 -26.56
N ASN A 248 -18.93 -33.43 -26.33
CA ASN A 248 -19.11 -32.43 -27.37
C ASN A 248 -17.79 -31.75 -27.79
N LYS A 249 -16.64 -32.17 -27.26
CA LYS A 249 -15.34 -31.52 -27.46
C LYS A 249 -14.96 -31.32 -28.94
N ASP A 250 -15.38 -32.23 -29.81
CA ASP A 250 -15.06 -32.21 -31.24
C ASP A 250 -16.10 -31.41 -32.06
N GLN A 251 -17.19 -30.97 -31.42
CA GLN A 251 -18.23 -30.09 -31.99
C GLN A 251 -18.16 -28.66 -31.44
N ILE A 252 -17.41 -28.45 -30.35
CA ILE A 252 -17.11 -27.13 -29.83
C ILE A 252 -16.00 -26.56 -30.72
N GLU A 253 -16.37 -25.68 -31.66
CA GLU A 253 -15.36 -24.92 -32.41
C GLU A 253 -14.48 -24.17 -31.41
N GLY A 254 -13.18 -24.45 -31.46
CA GLY A 254 -12.20 -23.62 -30.79
C GLY A 254 -12.25 -22.20 -31.33
N PRO A 255 -11.77 -21.21 -30.57
CA PRO A 255 -11.69 -19.83 -31.04
C PRO A 255 -10.97 -19.77 -32.39
N ASN A 256 -11.65 -19.25 -33.41
CA ASN A 256 -11.23 -19.32 -34.81
C ASN A 256 -10.06 -18.37 -35.11
N ASN A 257 -9.76 -17.44 -34.19
CA ASN A 257 -8.61 -16.55 -34.27
C ASN A 257 -8.13 -16.12 -32.85
N ALA A 258 -6.99 -15.43 -32.80
CA ALA A 258 -6.38 -14.97 -31.55
C ALA A 258 -7.21 -13.94 -30.76
N ASN A 259 -8.21 -13.29 -31.39
CA ASN A 259 -9.12 -12.36 -30.71
C ASN A 259 -10.27 -13.11 -30.02
N ASP A 260 -10.70 -14.26 -30.55
CA ASP A 260 -11.73 -15.10 -29.93
C ASP A 260 -11.25 -15.75 -28.61
N LEU A 261 -9.95 -15.65 -28.30
CA LEU A 261 -9.32 -16.04 -27.03
C LEU A 261 -9.28 -14.92 -25.98
N GLU A 262 -9.80 -13.72 -26.26
CA GLU A 262 -9.80 -12.61 -25.28
C GLU A 262 -10.51 -12.97 -23.96
N TRP A 263 -11.54 -13.81 -24.00
CA TRP A 263 -12.24 -14.26 -22.79
C TRP A 263 -11.37 -15.13 -21.87
N LEU A 264 -10.39 -15.87 -22.42
CA LEU A 264 -9.43 -16.65 -21.63
C LEU A 264 -8.41 -15.74 -20.93
N ARG A 265 -8.01 -14.63 -21.56
CA ARG A 265 -7.15 -13.61 -20.90
C ARG A 265 -7.89 -12.90 -19.76
N ASN A 266 -9.19 -12.67 -19.92
CA ASN A 266 -10.04 -12.03 -18.91
C ASN A 266 -10.43 -12.96 -17.74
N THR A 267 -10.39 -14.28 -17.91
CA THR A 267 -10.72 -15.25 -16.84
C THR A 267 -9.53 -15.61 -15.94
N THR A 268 -8.29 -15.45 -16.41
CA THR A 268 -7.10 -15.50 -15.53
C THR A 268 -7.04 -14.37 -14.50
N ASN A 269 -7.78 -13.27 -14.73
CA ASN A 269 -7.94 -12.18 -13.76
C ASN A 269 -9.19 -12.34 -12.86
N GLN A 270 -9.91 -13.47 -12.95
CA GLN A 270 -11.15 -13.71 -12.19
C GLN A 270 -11.13 -14.93 -11.25
N ARG A 271 -9.96 -15.53 -10.98
CA ARG A 271 -9.83 -16.46 -9.85
C ARG A 271 -9.51 -15.68 -8.57
#